data_AF-A0A091GEM1-F1
#
_entry.id   AF-A0A091GEM1-F1
#
_cell.length_a   1.000
_cell.length_b   1.000
_cell.length_c   1.000
_cell.angle_alpha   90.00
_cell.angle_beta   90.00
_cell.angle_gamma   90.00
#
_symmetry.space_group_name_H-M   'P 1'
#
loop_
_entity.id
_entity.type
_entity.pdbx_description
1 polymer ?
#
loop_
_entity_poly.entity_id
_entity_poly.type
_entity_poly.pdbx_seq_one_letter_code
_entity_poly.pdbx_strand_id
1 'polypeptide(L)'
;AILGPPEVNISSCRNCINVTIKLPASHLRIHKTLRSLIDIYGELEYDITLKTFDEEHKRPLEKTTEETFSTVIEGLYPNRNYCVSVMVTASMNKQSIPSPWKCVTVNSVARQDYNMVTVAGAVCFSLVLAGALKCLHAGGYILQNKSLPGSLV
;
A
#
# COMPACT_ATOMS: atom_id res chain seq x y z
N ALA A 1 1.21 38.26 -0.33
CA ALA A 1 2.32 37.42 -0.83
C ALA A 1 1.77 36.03 -1.03
N ILE A 2 2.05 35.36 -2.15
CA ILE A 2 1.47 34.04 -2.46
C ILE A 2 2.52 32.98 -2.14
N LEU A 3 2.15 31.95 -1.37
CA LEU A 3 3.02 30.79 -1.15
C LEU A 3 3.05 29.94 -2.42
N GLY A 4 4.25 29.64 -2.91
CA GLY A 4 4.44 28.78 -4.07
C GLY A 4 3.98 27.33 -3.82
N PRO A 5 3.96 26.50 -4.86
CA PRO A 5 3.62 25.08 -4.70
C PRO A 5 4.69 24.34 -3.91
N PRO A 6 4.32 23.41 -3.00
CA PRO A 6 5.28 22.54 -2.34
C PRO A 6 5.81 21.48 -3.32
N GLU A 7 7.01 20.99 -3.07
CA GLU A 7 7.55 19.82 -3.75
C GLU A 7 6.94 18.57 -3.09
N VAL A 8 6.25 17.75 -3.89
CA VAL A 8 5.60 16.52 -3.40
C VAL A 8 6.27 15.32 -4.04
N ASN A 9 6.51 14.25 -3.31
CA ASN A 9 6.87 12.94 -3.82
C ASN A 9 5.96 11.90 -3.20
N ILE A 10 5.63 10.86 -3.96
CA ILE A 10 4.74 9.79 -3.48
C ILE A 10 5.34 8.42 -3.76
N SER A 11 5.11 7.49 -2.85
CA SER A 11 5.43 6.08 -3.02
C SER A 11 4.25 5.22 -2.57
N SER A 12 4.12 4.04 -3.17
CA SER A 12 3.06 3.10 -2.79
C SER A 12 3.52 2.14 -1.69
N CYS A 13 2.62 1.86 -0.76
CA CYS A 13 2.73 0.81 0.23
C CYS A 13 1.48 -0.09 0.18
N ARG A 14 1.40 -1.10 1.05
CA ARG A 14 0.26 -2.05 1.07
C ARG A 14 -1.01 -1.33 1.46
N ASN A 15 -1.94 -1.17 0.51
CA ASN A 15 -3.21 -0.47 0.71
C ASN A 15 -3.04 0.98 1.19
N CYS A 16 -1.92 1.62 0.83
CA CYS A 16 -1.61 2.99 1.24
C CYS A 16 -0.67 3.72 0.27
N ILE A 17 -0.55 5.03 0.47
CA ILE A 17 0.41 5.92 -0.20
C ILE A 17 1.17 6.70 0.85
N ASN A 18 2.49 6.71 0.75
CA ASN A 18 3.35 7.61 1.52
C ASN A 18 3.58 8.88 0.71
N VAL A 19 3.27 10.04 1.30
CA VAL A 19 3.39 11.36 0.70
C VAL A 19 4.49 12.12 1.41
N THR A 20 5.60 12.33 0.73
CA THR A 20 6.69 13.19 1.20
C THR A 20 6.49 14.59 0.66
N ILE A 21 6.50 15.57 1.57
CA ILE A 21 6.21 16.97 1.27
C ILE A 21 7.43 17.79 1.69
N LYS A 22 7.90 18.65 0.79
CA LYS A 22 8.90 19.66 1.07
C LYS A 22 8.30 21.03 0.84
N LEU A 23 8.47 21.90 1.84
CA LEU A 23 7.89 23.24 1.83
C LEU A 23 8.42 24.08 0.66
N PRO A 24 7.63 25.05 0.16
CA PRO A 24 8.08 25.97 -0.86
C PRO A 24 9.31 26.75 -0.37
N ALA A 25 10.32 26.87 -1.23
CA ALA A 25 11.49 27.67 -0.90
C ALA A 25 11.10 29.14 -0.73
N SER A 26 11.50 29.73 0.40
CA SER A 26 11.41 31.17 0.59
C SER A 26 12.56 31.88 -0.15
N HIS A 27 12.26 33.06 -0.70
CA HIS A 27 13.27 33.95 -1.30
C HIS A 27 13.65 35.11 -0.36
N LEU A 28 13.08 35.16 0.85
CA LEU A 28 13.32 36.23 1.80
C LEU A 28 14.70 36.09 2.43
N ARG A 29 15.51 37.16 2.33
CA ARG A 29 16.81 37.25 3.00
C ARG A 29 16.79 38.34 4.06
N ILE A 30 17.17 37.99 5.28
CA ILE A 30 17.34 38.92 6.40
C ILE A 30 18.81 38.86 6.83
N HIS A 31 19.49 40.01 6.87
CA HIS A 31 20.93 40.09 7.16
C HIS A 31 21.79 39.16 6.29
N LYS A 32 21.47 39.03 4.99
CA LYS A 32 22.10 38.14 4.01
C LYS A 32 21.85 36.63 4.21
N THR A 33 21.13 36.23 5.27
CA THR A 33 20.75 34.83 5.51
C THR A 33 19.37 34.56 4.90
N LEU A 34 19.24 33.46 4.15
CA LEU A 34 17.97 32.99 3.62
C LEU A 34 17.10 32.48 4.78
N ARG A 35 15.88 32.99 4.89
CA ARG A 35 14.91 32.54 5.89
C ARG A 35 14.00 31.51 5.27
N SER A 36 13.80 30.41 5.97
CA SER A 36 12.86 29.38 5.59
C SER A 36 11.42 29.84 5.86
N LEU A 37 10.41 29.10 5.39
CA LEU A 37 9.03 29.49 5.70
C LEU A 37 8.69 29.27 7.17
N ILE A 38 9.30 28.26 7.80
CA ILE A 38 9.19 28.03 9.25
C ILE A 38 9.79 29.19 10.05
N ASP A 39 10.96 29.72 9.64
CA ASP A 39 11.54 30.92 10.28
C ASP A 39 10.60 32.15 10.22
N ILE A 40 9.76 32.24 9.18
CA ILE A 40 8.90 33.40 8.92
C ILE A 40 7.56 33.26 9.63
N TYR A 41 6.94 32.08 9.57
CA TYR A 41 5.57 31.85 10.04
C TYR A 41 5.50 31.05 11.35
N GLY A 42 6.58 30.40 11.77
CA GLY A 42 6.66 29.50 12.92
C GLY A 42 6.02 28.13 12.67
N GLU A 43 4.80 28.13 12.14
CA GLU A 43 4.03 26.93 11.83
C GLU A 43 3.25 27.14 10.52
N LEU A 44 3.18 26.08 9.71
CA LEU A 44 2.39 26.06 8.49
C LEU A 44 1.29 25.02 8.58
N GLU A 45 0.22 25.27 7.85
CA GLU A 45 -0.90 24.36 7.71
C GLU A 45 -0.86 23.73 6.31
N TYR A 46 -1.18 22.45 6.20
CA TYR A 46 -1.27 21.77 4.91
C TYR A 46 -2.52 20.91 4.83
N ASP A 47 -3.03 20.77 3.62
CA ASP A 47 -4.07 19.80 3.31
C ASP A 47 -3.69 19.01 2.06
N ILE A 48 -4.24 17.80 2.00
CA ILE A 48 -3.96 16.86 0.91
C ILE A 48 -5.28 16.58 0.19
N THR A 49 -5.32 16.85 -1.09
CA THR A 49 -6.40 16.41 -1.98
C THR A 49 -6.00 15.11 -2.63
N LEU A 50 -6.79 14.07 -2.35
CA LEU A 50 -6.67 12.75 -2.96
C LEU A 50 -7.72 12.61 -4.06
N LYS A 51 -7.29 12.22 -5.26
CA LYS A 51 -8.16 12.04 -6.42
C LYS A 51 -8.05 10.63 -6.97
N THR A 52 -9.19 10.03 -7.27
CA THR A 52 -9.35 8.80 -8.04
C THR A 52 -10.07 9.12 -9.35
N PHE A 53 -10.35 8.11 -10.17
CA PHE A 53 -11.11 8.31 -11.40
C PHE A 53 -12.54 8.82 -11.13
N ASP A 54 -13.17 8.34 -10.06
CA ASP A 54 -14.59 8.60 -9.75
C ASP A 54 -14.78 9.66 -8.66
N GLU A 55 -13.77 9.87 -7.81
CA GLU A 55 -13.92 10.61 -6.55
C GLU A 55 -12.73 11.53 -6.27
N GLU A 56 -13.02 12.70 -5.69
CA GLU A 56 -12.03 13.60 -5.12
C GLU A 56 -12.37 13.85 -3.66
N HIS A 57 -11.39 13.64 -2.79
CA HIS A 57 -11.54 13.78 -1.35
C HIS A 57 -10.42 14.65 -0.77
N LYS A 58 -10.82 15.71 -0.08
CA LYS A 58 -9.91 16.58 0.64
C LYS A 58 -9.75 16.07 2.07
N ARG A 59 -8.50 15.80 2.47
CA ARG A 59 -8.15 15.38 3.83
C ARG A 59 -8.26 16.57 4.80
N PRO A 60 -8.39 16.30 6.11
CA PRO A 60 -8.34 17.33 7.13
C PRO A 60 -7.08 18.19 7.04
N LEU A 61 -7.21 19.44 7.49
CA LEU A 61 -6.09 20.36 7.59
C LEU A 61 -5.18 19.93 8.74
N GLU A 62 -3.89 19.79 8.46
CA GLU A 62 -2.86 19.42 9.42
C GLU A 62 -1.81 20.55 9.53
N LYS A 63 -0.92 20.43 10.52
CA LYS A 63 0.10 21.44 10.84
C LYS A 63 1.49 20.84 10.82
N THR A 64 2.48 21.65 10.47
CA THR A 64 3.89 21.25 10.42
C THR A 64 4.82 22.39 10.82
N THR A 65 5.92 22.01 11.44
CA THR A 65 7.08 22.87 11.75
C THR A 65 8.34 22.38 11.04
N GLU A 66 8.22 21.39 10.14
CA GLU A 66 9.33 20.77 9.44
C GLU A 66 9.40 21.22 7.98
N GLU A 67 10.61 21.47 7.48
CA GLU A 67 10.85 21.84 6.07
C GLU A 67 10.58 20.69 5.09
N THR A 68 10.79 19.46 5.53
CA THR A 68 10.50 18.25 4.75
C THR A 68 9.98 17.18 5.69
N PHE A 69 8.77 16.70 5.44
CA PHE A 69 8.06 15.74 6.28
C PHE A 69 7.33 14.71 5.41
N SER A 70 6.81 13.66 6.02
CA SER A 70 6.05 12.63 5.32
C SER A 70 4.81 12.22 6.09
N THR A 71 3.74 11.89 5.38
CA THR A 71 2.49 11.38 5.95
C THR A 71 1.95 10.22 5.11
N VAL A 72 1.22 9.31 5.77
CA VAL A 72 0.70 8.10 5.13
C VAL A 72 -0.81 8.18 4.98
N ILE A 73 -1.28 7.97 3.75
CA ILE A 73 -2.70 7.83 3.43
C ILE A 73 -3.03 6.35 3.42
N GLU A 74 -3.63 5.87 4.50
CA GLU A 74 -4.06 4.48 4.67
C GLU A 74 -5.50 4.23 4.17
N GLY A 75 -5.90 2.95 4.16
CA GLY A 75 -7.26 2.54 3.84
C GLY A 75 -7.61 2.63 2.36
N LEU A 76 -6.60 2.64 1.48
CA LEU A 76 -6.80 2.75 0.05
C LEU A 76 -7.06 1.37 -0.57
N TYR A 77 -7.92 1.36 -1.59
CA TYR A 77 -8.19 0.14 -2.32
C TYR A 77 -6.99 -0.25 -3.18
N PRO A 78 -6.52 -1.51 -3.08
CA PRO A 78 -5.38 -1.98 -3.88
C PRO A 78 -5.70 -1.99 -5.37
N ASN A 79 -4.67 -1.94 -6.21
CA ASN A 79 -4.75 -1.94 -7.67
C ASN A 79 -5.58 -0.78 -8.26
N ARG A 80 -5.70 0.34 -7.53
CA ARG A 80 -6.30 1.58 -8.05
C ARG A 80 -5.26 2.67 -8.19
N ASN A 81 -5.46 3.53 -9.19
CA ASN A 81 -4.67 4.73 -9.39
C ASN A 81 -5.22 5.85 -8.53
N TYR A 82 -4.32 6.45 -7.76
CA TYR A 82 -4.60 7.62 -6.94
C TYR A 82 -3.64 8.73 -7.33
N CYS A 83 -4.16 9.95 -7.38
CA CYS A 83 -3.41 11.17 -7.58
C CYS A 83 -3.49 12.03 -6.32
N VAL A 84 -2.38 12.68 -5.98
CA VAL A 84 -2.24 13.50 -4.78
C VAL A 84 -1.82 14.91 -5.20
N SER A 85 -2.46 15.91 -4.60
CA SER A 85 -2.08 17.32 -4.66
C SER A 85 -2.07 17.89 -3.24
N VAL A 86 -1.05 18.68 -2.91
CA VAL A 86 -0.87 19.25 -1.56
C VAL A 86 -0.94 20.77 -1.63
N MET A 87 -1.69 21.37 -0.73
CA MET A 87 -1.74 22.82 -0.55
C MET A 87 -1.14 23.17 0.81
N VAL A 88 -0.26 24.17 0.84
CA VAL A 88 0.36 24.68 2.07
C VAL A 88 -0.07 26.12 2.28
N THR A 89 -0.48 26.47 3.51
CA THR A 89 -0.89 27.81 3.92
C THR A 89 -0.25 28.17 5.26
N ALA A 90 -0.34 29.43 5.66
CA ALA A 90 0.01 29.89 7.00
C ALA A 90 -1.22 30.50 7.68
N SER A 91 -1.26 30.53 9.02
CA SER A 91 -2.34 31.20 9.78
C SER A 91 -2.60 32.63 9.29
N MET A 92 -1.53 33.39 9.03
CA MET A 92 -1.57 34.78 8.56
C MET A 92 -1.54 34.92 7.02
N ASN A 93 -1.41 33.81 6.28
CA ASN A 93 -1.37 33.84 4.81
C ASN A 93 -2.04 32.61 4.20
N LYS A 94 -3.29 32.76 3.79
CA LYS A 94 -4.08 31.72 3.12
C LYS A 94 -3.93 31.70 1.59
N GLN A 95 -3.13 32.61 1.02
CA GLN A 95 -2.91 32.65 -0.43
C GLN A 95 -1.78 31.69 -0.80
N SER A 96 -2.13 30.60 -1.48
CA SER A 96 -1.16 29.61 -1.94
C SER A 96 -1.55 28.96 -3.26
N ILE A 97 -0.56 28.31 -3.88
CA ILE A 97 -0.71 27.54 -5.10
C ILE A 97 -0.55 26.06 -4.73
N PRO A 98 -1.48 25.16 -5.10
CA PRO A 98 -1.33 23.74 -4.83
C PRO A 98 -0.21 23.11 -5.66
N SER A 99 0.35 22.01 -5.20
CA SER A 99 1.33 21.25 -5.97
C SER A 99 0.74 20.71 -7.28
N PRO A 100 1.56 20.47 -8.30
CA PRO A 100 1.15 19.62 -9.41
C PRO A 100 0.70 18.24 -8.91
N TRP A 101 -0.24 17.63 -9.61
CA TRP A 101 -0.71 16.27 -9.30
C TRP A 101 0.42 15.25 -9.50
N LYS A 102 0.61 14.37 -8.52
CA LYS A 102 1.42 13.15 -8.67
C LYS A 102 0.56 11.91 -8.48
N CYS A 103 0.73 10.91 -9.33
CA CYS A 103 -0.12 9.72 -9.34
C CYS A 103 0.69 8.44 -9.15
N VAL A 104 0.11 7.46 -8.45
CA VAL A 104 0.67 6.13 -8.22
C VAL A 104 -0.43 5.08 -8.17
N THR A 105 -0.13 3.85 -8.58
CA THR A 105 -1.01 2.70 -8.38
C THR A 105 -0.73 2.10 -7.00
N VAL A 106 -1.78 1.89 -6.20
CA VAL A 106 -1.62 1.27 -4.88
C VAL A 106 -1.30 -0.21 -5.02
N ASN A 107 -0.18 -0.63 -4.45
CA ASN A 107 0.29 -2.01 -4.48
C ASN A 107 -0.72 -2.96 -3.84
N SER A 108 -1.05 -4.03 -4.56
CA SER A 108 -1.74 -5.18 -3.99
C SER A 108 -0.73 -6.21 -3.51
N VAL A 109 -1.07 -6.91 -2.42
CA VAL A 109 -0.41 -8.18 -2.12
C VAL A 109 -1.10 -9.24 -2.96
N ALA A 110 -0.36 -9.89 -3.87
CA ALA A 110 -0.77 -11.18 -4.41
C ALA A 110 -0.97 -12.10 -3.20
N ARG A 111 -2.22 -12.47 -2.94
CA ARG A 111 -2.73 -13.12 -1.72
C ARG A 111 -1.92 -14.37 -1.37
N GLN A 112 -0.79 -14.24 -0.67
CA GLN A 112 0.14 -15.36 -0.43
C GLN A 112 -0.53 -16.52 0.36
N ASP A 113 -1.65 -16.24 1.02
CA ASP A 113 -2.46 -17.20 1.77
C ASP A 113 -3.08 -18.33 0.94
N TYR A 114 -3.32 -18.14 -0.37
CA TYR A 114 -3.87 -19.25 -1.19
C TYR A 114 -2.87 -20.41 -1.26
N ASN A 115 -1.58 -20.10 -1.37
CA ASN A 115 -0.53 -21.12 -1.46
C ASN A 115 -0.43 -21.94 -0.17
N MET A 116 -0.58 -21.31 1.00
CA MET A 116 -0.47 -22.01 2.28
C MET A 116 -1.61 -23.01 2.48
N VAL A 117 -2.84 -22.62 2.11
CA VAL A 117 -4.02 -23.50 2.20
C VAL A 117 -3.94 -24.64 1.18
N THR A 118 -3.51 -24.35 -0.06
CA THR A 118 -3.35 -25.38 -1.10
C THR A 118 -2.28 -26.40 -0.72
N VAL A 119 -1.15 -25.97 -0.18
CA VAL A 119 -0.07 -26.87 0.26
C VAL A 119 -0.53 -27.74 1.44
N ALA A 120 -1.18 -27.16 2.45
CA ALA A 120 -1.72 -27.92 3.58
C ALA A 120 -2.77 -28.96 3.13
N GLY A 121 -3.66 -28.58 2.21
CA GLY A 121 -4.66 -29.47 1.63
C GLY A 121 -4.03 -30.64 0.87
N ALA A 122 -3.03 -30.38 0.04
CA ALA A 122 -2.33 -31.41 -0.73
C ALA A 122 -1.60 -32.42 0.19
N VAL A 123 -0.95 -31.94 1.25
CA VAL A 123 -0.28 -32.81 2.24
C VAL A 123 -1.28 -33.69 2.98
N CYS A 124 -2.38 -33.11 3.48
CA CYS A 124 -3.44 -33.87 4.16
C CYS A 124 -4.06 -34.94 3.26
N PHE A 125 -4.39 -34.58 2.01
CA PHE A 125 -4.95 -35.54 1.05
C PHE A 125 -3.99 -36.70 0.77
N SER A 126 -2.69 -36.39 0.61
CA SER A 126 -1.66 -37.40 0.36
C SER A 126 -1.51 -38.38 1.52
N LEU A 127 -1.57 -37.90 2.76
CA LEU A 127 -1.52 -38.73 3.96
C LEU A 127 -2.73 -39.65 4.10
N VAL A 128 -3.94 -39.14 3.83
CA VAL A 128 -5.17 -39.94 3.84
C VAL A 128 -5.11 -41.03 2.76
N LEU A 129 -4.67 -40.68 1.55
CA LEU A 129 -4.55 -41.63 0.45
C LEU A 129 -3.52 -42.73 0.77
N ALA A 130 -2.36 -42.34 1.32
CA ALA A 130 -1.33 -43.29 1.76
C ALA A 130 -1.85 -44.23 2.87
N GLY A 131 -2.57 -43.68 3.85
CA GLY A 131 -3.21 -44.46 4.91
C GLY A 131 -4.23 -45.46 4.37
N ALA A 132 -5.12 -45.02 3.48
CA ALA A 132 -6.12 -45.88 2.84
C ALA A 132 -5.47 -47.01 2.03
N LEU A 133 -4.44 -46.70 1.25
CA LEU A 133 -3.66 -47.71 0.50
C LEU A 133 -3.00 -48.73 1.43
N LYS A 134 -2.44 -48.29 2.57
CA LYS A 134 -1.86 -49.20 3.57
C LYS A 134 -2.92 -50.10 4.21
N CYS A 135 -4.09 -49.56 4.55
CA CYS A 135 -5.21 -50.34 5.08
C CYS A 135 -5.73 -51.38 4.07
N LEU A 136 -5.90 -51.00 2.79
CA LEU A 136 -6.31 -51.91 1.73
C LEU A 136 -5.28 -53.02 1.47
N HIS A 137 -3.99 -52.71 1.58
CA HIS A 137 -2.91 -53.70 1.47
C HIS A 137 -2.91 -54.66 2.66
N ALA A 138 -3.01 -54.15 3.89
CA ALA A 138 -3.06 -54.99 5.10
C ALA A 138 -4.34 -55.86 5.17
N GLY A 139 -5.46 -55.35 4.64
CA GLY A 139 -6.73 -56.08 4.54
C GLY A 139 -6.77 -57.12 3.40
N GLY A 140 -5.69 -57.28 2.63
CA GLY A 140 -5.61 -58.30 1.57
C GLY A 140 -6.41 -57.98 0.29
N TYR A 141 -6.91 -56.76 0.14
CA TYR A 141 -7.73 -56.36 -1.01
C TYR A 141 -6.94 -56.07 -2.29
N ILE A 142 -5.63 -55.78 -2.18
CA ILE A 142 -4.78 -55.36 -3.31
C ILE A 142 -4.09 -56.56 -4.02
N LEU A 143 -4.08 -57.75 -3.41
CA LEU A 143 -3.51 -58.97 -4.00
C LEU A 143 -4.44 -60.17 -3.75
N GLN A 144 -5.64 -60.15 -4.35
CA GLN A 144 -6.34 -61.42 -4.61
C GLN A 144 -5.68 -62.07 -5.83
N ASN A 145 -4.54 -62.74 -5.62
CA ASN A 145 -4.09 -63.80 -6.53
C ASN A 145 -5.08 -64.96 -6.39
N LYS A 146 -6.27 -64.83 -6.99
CA LYS A 146 -7.13 -65.99 -7.21
C LYS A 146 -6.44 -66.83 -8.26
N SER A 147 -5.81 -67.93 -7.84
CA SER A 147 -5.48 -69.00 -8.77
C SER A 147 -6.77 -69.50 -9.41
N LEU A 148 -6.77 -69.65 -10.73
CA LEU A 148 -7.87 -70.29 -11.45
C LEU A 148 -8.02 -71.73 -10.93
N PRO A 149 -9.26 -72.21 -10.68
CA PRO A 149 -9.47 -73.59 -10.25
C PRO A 149 -8.94 -74.54 -11.33
N GLY A 150 -8.12 -75.50 -10.92
CA GLY A 150 -7.45 -76.47 -11.80
C GLY A 150 -8.39 -77.55 -12.37
N SER A 151 -9.60 -77.19 -12.80
CA SER A 151 -10.56 -78.09 -13.44
C SER A 151 -10.63 -77.93 -14.97
N LEU A 152 -9.54 -77.47 -15.59
CA LEU A 152 -9.35 -77.45 -17.04
C LEU A 152 -7.96 -77.97 -17.40
N VAL A 153 -7.70 -79.25 -17.10
CA VAL A 153 -6.75 -80.14 -17.78
C VAL A 153 -7.36 -81.53 -17.82
#